data_AF-A0A644ZRP6-F1
#
_entry.id   AF-A0A644ZRP6-F1
#
_cell.length_a   1.000
_cell.length_b   1.000
_cell.length_c   1.000
_cell.angle_alpha   90.00
_cell.angle_beta   90.00
_cell.angle_gamma   90.00
#
_symmetry.space_group_name_H-M   'P 1'
#
loop_
_entity.id
_entity.type
_entity.pdbx_description
1 polymer ?
#
loop_
_entity_poly.entity_id
_entity_poly.type
_entity_poly.pdbx_seq_one_letter_code
_entity_poly.pdbx_strand_id
1 'polypeptide(L)'
;MFVIAFILCNVDFSTIWKYVGIGNQVLAAIILWTCARYCVTVKKSHWFLSLPATFLTLVCSSYFLAAPYKSGGLNLDITIATIGGTVAAAVALAFFLKKANKQ
;
A
#
# COMPACT_ATOMS: atom_id res chain seq x y z
N MET A 1 1.84 -29.96 -17.63
CA MET A 1 1.84 -28.61 -18.26
C MET A 1 0.47 -28.23 -18.80
N PHE A 2 -0.17 -29.05 -19.64
CA PHE A 2 -1.50 -28.74 -20.21
C PHE A 2 -2.65 -28.72 -19.18
N VAL A 3 -2.68 -29.66 -18.24
CA VAL A 3 -3.72 -29.72 -17.18
C VAL A 3 -3.62 -28.54 -16.20
N ILE A 4 -2.39 -28.12 -15.88
CA ILE A 4 -2.14 -26.96 -15.02
C ILE A 4 -2.60 -25.68 -15.73
N ALA A 5 -2.27 -25.51 -17.02
CA ALA A 5 -2.74 -24.39 -17.83
C ALA A 5 -4.28 -24.36 -17.95
N PHE A 6 -4.94 -25.51 -18.07
CA PHE A 6 -6.41 -25.63 -18.13
C PHE A 6 -7.10 -25.27 -16.80
N ILE A 7 -6.51 -25.64 -15.66
CA ILE A 7 -6.98 -25.25 -14.33
C ILE A 7 -6.76 -23.75 -14.10
N LEU A 8 -5.62 -23.18 -14.52
CA LEU A 8 -5.39 -21.74 -14.50
C LEU A 8 -6.38 -20.95 -15.38
N CYS A 9 -6.87 -21.55 -16.47
CA CYS A 9 -7.90 -20.93 -17.31
C CYS A 9 -9.29 -20.86 -16.65
N ASN A 10 -9.54 -21.69 -15.62
CA ASN A 10 -10.74 -21.62 -14.78
C ASN A 10 -10.58 -20.64 -13.60
N VAL A 11 -9.36 -20.18 -13.33
CA VAL A 11 -9.14 -19.09 -12.38
C VAL A 11 -9.43 -17.78 -13.12
N ASP A 12 -10.38 -17.03 -12.60
CA ASP A 12 -10.74 -15.71 -13.12
C ASP A 12 -9.48 -14.86 -13.29
N PHE A 13 -9.06 -14.62 -14.54
CA PHE A 13 -7.84 -13.85 -14.87
C PHE A 13 -7.88 -12.45 -14.24
N SER A 14 -9.10 -11.95 -13.99
CA SER A 14 -9.42 -10.75 -13.23
C SER A 14 -8.86 -10.73 -11.80
N THR A 15 -8.83 -11.88 -11.12
CA THR A 15 -8.29 -12.00 -9.75
C THR A 15 -6.78 -11.85 -9.72
N ILE A 16 -6.08 -12.50 -10.65
CA ILE A 16 -4.60 -12.41 -10.76
C ILE A 16 -4.20 -10.95 -11.03
N TRP A 17 -4.89 -10.29 -11.95
CA TRP A 17 -4.63 -8.89 -12.28
C TRP A 17 -4.88 -7.93 -11.11
N LYS A 18 -5.88 -8.21 -10.26
CA LYS A 18 -6.07 -7.45 -9.01
C LYS A 18 -4.83 -7.56 -8.13
N TYR A 19 -4.34 -8.75 -7.85
CA TYR A 19 -3.14 -8.94 -7.01
C TYR A 19 -1.90 -8.23 -7.59
N VAL A 20 -1.67 -8.34 -8.90
CA VAL A 20 -0.58 -7.64 -9.57
C VAL A 20 -0.74 -6.12 -9.46
N GLY A 21 -1.97 -5.61 -9.62
CA GLY A 21 -2.29 -4.19 -9.46
C GLY A 21 -1.97 -3.65 -8.07
N ILE A 22 -2.40 -4.34 -7.01
CA ILE A 22 -2.08 -3.94 -5.62
C ILE A 22 -0.60 -4.09 -5.33
N GLY A 23 0.05 -5.16 -5.81
CA GLY A 23 1.50 -5.33 -5.67
C GLY A 23 2.27 -4.11 -6.20
N ASN A 24 1.86 -3.58 -7.35
CA ASN A 24 2.47 -2.38 -7.92
C ASN A 24 2.20 -1.12 -7.08
N GLN A 25 1.00 -0.99 -6.51
CA GLN A 25 0.67 0.14 -5.62
C GLN A 25 1.48 0.11 -4.32
N VAL A 26 1.68 -1.08 -3.73
CA VAL A 26 2.53 -1.27 -2.54
C VAL A 26 3.98 -0.95 -2.87
N LEU A 27 4.48 -1.40 -4.03
CA LEU A 27 5.84 -1.08 -4.47
C LEU A 27 6.03 0.43 -4.66
N ALA A 28 5.07 1.10 -5.30
CA ALA A 28 5.08 2.56 -5.44
C ALA A 28 5.09 3.27 -4.07
N ALA A 29 4.33 2.76 -3.09
CA ALA A 29 4.34 3.29 -1.73
C ALA A 29 5.73 3.17 -1.07
N ILE A 30 6.39 2.02 -1.19
CA ILE A 30 7.75 1.78 -0.64
C ILE A 30 8.77 2.73 -1.29
N ILE A 31 8.73 2.85 -2.61
CA ILE A 31 9.64 3.74 -3.36
C ILE A 31 9.42 5.20 -2.95
N LEU A 32 8.17 5.66 -2.83
CA LEU A 32 7.86 7.02 -2.39
C LEU A 32 8.38 7.31 -0.97
N TRP A 33 8.24 6.39 -0.02
CA TRP A 33 8.80 6.55 1.33
C TRP A 33 10.34 6.58 1.32
N THR A 34 10.95 5.76 0.48
CA THR A 34 12.42 5.71 0.31
C THR A 34 12.94 7.02 -0.29
N CYS A 35 12.28 7.52 -1.34
CA CYS A 35 12.63 8.79 -1.96
C CYS A 35 12.31 9.99 -1.04
N ALA A 36 11.24 9.94 -0.24
CA ALA A 36 10.94 10.96 0.76
C ALA A 36 12.07 11.04 1.80
N ARG A 37 12.58 9.89 2.25
CA ARG A 37 13.76 9.81 3.13
C ARG A 37 15.00 10.42 2.48
N TYR A 38 15.25 10.07 1.23
CA TYR A 38 16.37 10.62 0.47
C TYR A 38 16.28 12.15 0.35
N CYS A 39 15.09 12.71 0.08
CA CYS A 39 14.90 14.16 0.05
C CYS A 39 15.23 14.84 1.39
N VAL A 40 14.89 14.22 2.53
CA VAL A 40 15.26 14.73 3.87
C VAL A 40 16.78 14.76 4.02
N THR A 41 17.50 13.71 3.59
CA THR A 41 18.97 13.68 3.67
C THR A 41 19.64 14.74 2.80
N VAL A 42 19.02 15.12 1.68
CA VAL A 42 19.52 16.18 0.77
C VAL A 42 18.97 17.56 1.16
N LYS A 43 18.29 17.70 2.32
CA LYS A 43 17.65 18.93 2.81
C LYS A 43 16.71 19.60 1.81
N LYS A 44 16.10 18.81 0.90
CA LYS A 44 15.06 19.29 -0.03
C LYS A 44 13.66 19.07 0.54
N SER A 45 12.68 19.78 -0.01
CA SER A 45 11.27 19.66 0.39
C SER A 45 10.78 18.22 0.25
N HIS A 46 10.68 17.52 1.39
CA HIS A 46 10.18 16.15 1.47
C HIS A 46 8.65 16.07 1.31
N TRP A 47 7.95 17.20 1.46
CA TRP A 47 6.50 17.30 1.45
C TRP A 47 5.86 16.81 0.15
N PHE A 48 6.51 17.08 -0.99
CA PHE A 48 6.01 16.67 -2.30
C PHE A 48 5.96 15.15 -2.46
N LEU A 49 6.80 14.41 -1.72
CA LEU A 49 6.83 12.95 -1.75
C LEU A 49 6.12 12.31 -0.56
N SER A 50 6.22 12.91 0.64
CA SER A 50 5.58 12.35 1.82
C SER A 50 4.05 12.41 1.73
N LEU A 51 3.49 13.44 1.08
CA LEU A 51 2.04 13.55 0.89
C LEU A 51 1.48 12.39 0.04
N PRO A 52 1.93 12.14 -1.21
CA PRO A 52 1.47 10.99 -1.99
C PRO A 52 1.85 9.65 -1.36
N ALA A 53 2.99 9.55 -0.65
CA ALA A 53 3.36 8.34 0.09
C ALA A 53 2.31 7.97 1.15
N THR A 54 1.85 8.96 1.93
CA THR A 54 0.87 8.73 3.00
C THR A 54 -0.49 8.34 2.45
N PHE A 55 -0.92 8.98 1.35
CA PHE A 55 -2.15 8.60 0.65
C PHE A 55 -2.09 7.18 0.09
N LEU A 56 -0.99 6.79 -0.57
CA LEU A 56 -0.84 5.42 -1.07
C LEU A 56 -0.78 4.38 0.06
N THR A 57 -0.21 4.75 1.21
CA THR A 57 -0.19 3.89 2.40
C THR A 57 -1.61 3.69 2.95
N LEU A 58 -2.44 4.74 2.95
CA LEU A 58 -3.87 4.65 3.29
C LEU A 58 -4.60 3.71 2.34
N VAL A 59 -4.46 3.92 1.03
CA VAL A 59 -5.16 3.11 0.01
C VAL A 59 -4.74 1.64 0.11
N CYS A 60 -3.45 1.35 0.21
CA CYS A 60 -2.96 -0.02 0.33
C CYS A 60 -3.40 -0.69 1.63
N SER A 61 -3.37 0.02 2.75
CA SER A 61 -3.77 -0.53 4.06
C SER A 61 -5.27 -0.78 4.12
N SER A 62 -6.10 0.20 3.70
CA SER A 62 -7.55 0.05 3.62
C SER A 62 -7.94 -1.09 2.69
N TYR A 63 -7.23 -1.25 1.56
CA TYR A 63 -7.46 -2.37 0.65
C TYR A 63 -7.15 -3.71 1.33
N PHE A 64 -6.03 -3.82 2.05
CA PHE A 64 -5.65 -5.07 2.72
C PHE A 64 -6.64 -5.46 3.83
N LEU A 65 -7.18 -4.47 4.55
CA LEU A 65 -8.20 -4.69 5.59
C LEU A 65 -9.59 -5.02 5.00
N ALA A 66 -9.98 -4.36 3.91
CA ALA A 66 -11.28 -4.57 3.25
C ALA A 66 -11.30 -5.82 2.37
N ALA A 67 -10.13 -6.31 1.94
CA ALA A 67 -10.06 -7.44 1.02
C ALA A 67 -10.73 -8.68 1.65
N PRO A 68 -11.55 -9.42 0.88
CA PRO A 68 -12.23 -10.61 1.39
C PRO A 68 -11.22 -11.73 1.69
N TYR A 69 -11.59 -12.64 2.60
CA TYR A 69 -10.77 -13.78 3.03
C TYR A 69 -10.24 -14.64 1.86
N LYS A 70 -11.05 -14.81 0.80
CA LYS A 70 -10.63 -15.49 -0.46
C LYS A 70 -9.47 -14.83 -1.18
N SER A 71 -9.24 -13.54 -0.91
CA SER A 71 -8.17 -12.74 -1.47
C SER A 71 -7.01 -12.47 -0.49
N GLY A 72 -7.00 -13.13 0.68
CA GLY A 72 -5.96 -12.98 1.71
C GLY A 72 -6.13 -11.77 2.64
N GLY A 73 -7.30 -11.12 2.63
CA GLY A 73 -7.61 -10.01 3.54
C GLY A 73 -8.53 -10.40 4.71
N LEU A 74 -8.79 -9.44 5.60
CA LEU A 74 -9.52 -9.66 6.85
C LEU A 74 -11.06 -9.65 6.71
N ASN A 75 -11.60 -9.34 5.52
CA ASN A 75 -13.05 -9.24 5.24
C ASN A 75 -13.79 -8.32 6.24
N LEU A 76 -13.18 -7.18 6.57
CA LEU A 76 -13.82 -6.17 7.40
C LEU A 76 -14.68 -5.22 6.56
N ASP A 77 -15.71 -4.67 7.19
CA ASP A 77 -16.54 -3.62 6.60
C ASP A 77 -15.66 -2.47 6.08
N ILE A 78 -15.99 -1.96 4.89
CA ILE A 78 -15.24 -0.89 4.20
C ILE A 78 -15.02 0.30 5.14
N THR A 79 -15.99 0.60 6.02
CA THR A 79 -15.89 1.69 6.99
C THR A 79 -14.74 1.46 7.96
N ILE A 80 -14.65 0.26 8.54
CA ILE A 80 -13.63 -0.10 9.53
C ILE A 80 -12.25 -0.23 8.85
N ALA A 81 -12.22 -0.80 7.65
CA ALA A 81 -10.99 -0.89 6.85
C ALA A 81 -10.42 0.49 6.51
N THR A 82 -11.28 1.46 6.16
CA THR A 82 -10.86 2.84 5.85
C THR A 82 -10.35 3.57 7.09
N ILE A 83 -10.98 3.35 8.25
CA ILE A 83 -10.51 3.88 9.54
C ILE A 83 -9.13 3.30 9.87
N GLY A 84 -8.95 1.98 9.75
CA GLY A 84 -7.67 1.30 10.00
C GLY A 84 -6.56 1.79 9.06
N GLY A 85 -6.85 1.95 7.77
CA GLY A 85 -5.88 2.49 6.81
C GLY A 85 -5.53 3.95 7.06
N THR A 86 -6.47 4.77 7.52
CA THR A 86 -6.22 6.16 7.92
C THR A 86 -5.29 6.23 9.14
N VAL A 87 -5.53 5.38 10.15
CA VAL A 87 -4.66 5.27 11.33
C VAL A 87 -3.25 4.83 10.92
N ALA A 88 -3.12 3.82 10.06
CA ALA A 88 -1.82 3.35 9.56
C ALA A 88 -1.05 4.45 8.82
N ALA A 89 -1.72 5.20 7.95
CA ALA A 89 -1.13 6.33 7.24
C ALA A 89 -0.69 7.45 8.18
N ALA A 90 -1.50 7.79 9.18
CA ALA A 90 -1.17 8.80 10.19
C ALA A 90 0.04 8.38 11.04
N VAL A 91 0.13 7.10 11.44
CA VAL A 91 1.27 6.54 12.18
C VAL A 91 2.55 6.58 11.33
N ALA A 92 2.47 6.17 10.06
CA ALA A 92 3.61 6.23 9.14
C ALA A 92 4.12 7.67 8.94
N LEU A 93 3.20 8.63 8.76
CA LEU A 93 3.50 10.06 8.67
C LEU A 93 4.16 10.58 9.96
N ALA A 94 3.59 10.28 11.13
CA ALA A 94 4.13 10.70 12.41
C ALA A 94 5.53 10.12 12.67
N PHE A 95 5.75 8.84 12.34
CA PHE A 95 7.06 8.20 12.45
C PHE A 95 8.09 8.85 11.50
N PHE A 96 7.67 9.16 10.27
CA PHE A 96 8.52 9.84 9.32
C PHE A 96 8.92 11.23 9.80
N LEU A 97 7.97 12.07 10.23
CA LEU A 97 8.24 13.42 10.75
C LEU A 97 9.14 13.40 11.99
N LYS A 98 8.88 12.51 12.95
CA LYS A 98 9.74 12.36 14.15
C LYS A 98 11.19 12.07 13.79
N LYS A 99 11.41 11.20 12.81
CA LYS A 99 12.75 10.80 12.39
C LYS A 99 13.30 11.69 11.26
N ALA A 100 12.53 12.62 10.71
CA ALA A 100 12.99 13.70 9.84
C ALA A 100 13.50 14.90 10.66
N ASN A 101 12.83 15.24 11.76
CA ASN A 101 13.27 16.29 12.71
C ASN A 101 14.50 15.91 13.54
N LYS A 102 14.85 14.62 13.61
CA LYS A 102 16.01 14.13 14.39
C LYS A 102 17.32 14.12 13.59
N GLN A 103 17.27 14.47 12.30
CA GLN A 103 18.43 14.61 11.42
C GLN A 103 18.72 16.10 11.20
#